data_AF-A0A3B9Z825-F1
#
_entry.id   AF-A0A3B9Z825-F1
#
_cell.length_a   1.000
_cell.length_b   1.000
_cell.length_c   1.000
_cell.angle_alpha   90.00
_cell.angle_beta   90.00
_cell.angle_gamma   90.00
#
_symmetry.space_group_name_H-M   'P 1'
#
loop_
_entity.id
_entity.type
_entity.pdbx_description
1 polymer ?
#
loop_
_entity_poly.entity_id
_entity_poly.type
_entity_poly.pdbx_seq_one_letter_code
_entity_poly.pdbx_strand_id
1 'polypeptide(L)'
;MTATATRRAGVVPRKQEGNASMNLRTRRGALSAAGLFGTGLALAACGGDGASGGAAAPAASSGPVKLVYWGAFAANLGKVQEEVVKQFNDSQKAVTVEHQFQGSYEELANKLTAALQAKQAPDMAVLSDVWWYKFYL
;
A
#
# COMPACT_ATOMS: atom_id res chain seq x y z
N MET A 1 26.29 44.91 9.20
CA MET A 1 25.82 44.44 10.52
C MET A 1 24.31 44.52 10.52
N THR A 2 23.63 43.42 10.24
CA THR A 2 22.17 43.33 10.40
C THR A 2 21.85 41.90 10.77
N ALA A 3 21.18 41.76 11.90
CA ALA A 3 21.08 40.55 12.67
C ALA A 3 19.77 39.80 12.39
N THR A 4 19.80 38.50 12.72
CA THR A 4 18.68 37.77 13.34
C THR A 4 17.44 37.48 12.50
N ALA A 5 17.24 36.18 12.22
CA ALA A 5 16.01 35.49 12.63
C ALA A 5 16.12 33.98 12.36
N THR A 6 16.80 33.29 13.29
CA THR A 6 16.72 31.83 13.48
C THR A 6 15.28 31.45 13.78
N ARG A 7 14.53 30.92 12.81
CA ARG A 7 13.20 30.33 13.04
C ARG A 7 13.35 28.81 13.21
N ARG A 8 13.80 28.40 14.40
CA ARG A 8 13.65 27.02 14.90
C ARG A 8 12.15 26.79 15.14
N ALA A 9 11.45 26.25 14.15
CA ALA A 9 10.12 25.70 14.36
C ALA A 9 10.26 24.36 15.09
N GLY A 10 9.58 24.29 16.24
CA GLY A 10 9.71 23.22 17.22
C GLY A 10 9.43 21.83 16.67
N VAL A 11 10.32 20.91 16.99
CA VAL A 11 10.07 19.47 17.01
C VAL A 11 8.95 19.21 18.00
N VAL A 12 7.80 18.77 17.50
CA VAL A 12 6.71 18.24 18.34
C VAL A 12 7.14 16.83 18.78
N PRO A 13 7.29 16.56 20.08
CA PRO A 13 7.56 15.20 20.54
C PRO A 13 6.29 14.35 20.38
N ARG A 14 6.29 13.40 19.45
CA ARG A 14 5.28 12.34 19.41
C ARG A 14 5.50 11.43 20.62
N LYS A 15 4.66 11.60 21.63
CA LYS A 15 4.59 10.76 22.82
C LYS A 15 4.23 9.33 22.40
N GLN A 16 5.15 8.40 22.62
CA GLN A 16 4.86 6.97 22.63
C GLN A 16 4.14 6.60 23.92
N GLU A 17 2.87 6.25 23.81
CA GLU A 17 2.04 5.51 24.77
C GLU A 17 1.07 4.72 23.87
N GLY A 18 0.80 3.43 23.99
CA GLY A 18 1.16 2.39 24.91
C GLY A 18 0.42 1.14 24.40
N ASN A 19 1.05 -0.01 24.55
CA ASN A 19 0.52 -1.36 24.45
C ASN A 19 -1.01 -1.48 24.67
N ALA A 20 -1.74 -1.82 23.61
CA ALA A 20 -3.05 -2.44 23.71
C ALA A 20 -3.01 -3.80 23.00
N SER A 21 -2.42 -4.77 23.70
CA SER A 21 -2.66 -6.19 23.46
C SER A 21 -4.16 -6.47 23.58
N MET A 22 -4.85 -6.65 22.46
CA MET A 22 -6.18 -7.24 22.45
C MET A 22 -6.15 -8.54 21.66
N ASN A 23 -5.87 -9.60 22.42
CA ASN A 23 -6.23 -10.98 22.14
C ASN A 23 -7.72 -11.07 21.75
N LEU A 24 -8.04 -11.10 20.45
CA LEU A 24 -9.31 -11.63 20.01
C LEU A 24 -9.17 -13.14 19.82
N ARG A 25 -9.34 -13.80 20.97
CA ARG A 25 -9.79 -15.18 21.08
C ARG A 25 -10.80 -15.50 19.96
N THR A 26 -10.45 -16.51 19.18
CA THR A 26 -11.27 -17.71 19.00
C THR A 26 -12.77 -17.42 18.94
N ARG A 27 -13.25 -16.97 17.77
CA ARG A 27 -14.67 -17.09 17.40
C ARG A 27 -14.81 -18.31 16.51
N ARG A 28 -14.76 -19.47 17.15
CA ARG A 28 -15.22 -20.74 16.59
C ARG A 28 -16.72 -20.62 16.35
N GLY A 29 -17.12 -20.76 15.10
CA GLY A 29 -18.48 -21.07 14.69
C GLY A 29 -18.35 -21.74 13.32
N ALA A 30 -18.03 -23.03 13.28
CA ALA A 30 -19.04 -24.08 13.19
C ALA A 30 -19.97 -23.85 11.98
N LEU A 31 -19.44 -24.10 10.78
CA LEU A 31 -20.22 -24.38 9.58
C LEU A 31 -19.77 -25.76 9.09
N SER A 32 -20.29 -26.78 9.76
CA SER A 32 -20.39 -28.15 9.24
C SER A 32 -21.84 -28.35 8.82
N ALA A 33 -22.09 -28.59 7.53
CA ALA A 33 -23.05 -29.58 7.01
C ALA A 33 -23.37 -29.36 5.53
N ALA A 34 -23.56 -30.50 4.85
CA ALA A 34 -24.05 -30.73 3.48
C ALA A 34 -23.03 -30.46 2.35
N GLY A 35 -22.56 -31.42 1.54
CA GLY A 35 -23.03 -32.79 1.28
C GLY A 35 -23.32 -32.96 -0.22
N LEU A 36 -22.44 -33.71 -0.90
CA LEU A 36 -22.68 -34.54 -2.10
C LEU A 36 -23.02 -33.87 -3.46
N PHE A 37 -21.99 -33.61 -4.26
CA PHE A 37 -21.99 -33.87 -5.72
C PHE A 37 -20.60 -34.37 -6.20
N GLY A 38 -20.53 -35.66 -6.50
CA GLY A 38 -19.75 -36.33 -7.57
C GLY A 38 -18.29 -35.94 -7.91
N THR A 39 -17.36 -36.76 -7.41
CA THR A 39 -16.22 -37.40 -8.13
C THR A 39 -15.43 -36.67 -9.23
N GLY A 40 -14.13 -36.44 -8.96
CA GLY A 40 -13.08 -36.85 -9.90
C GLY A 40 -12.12 -35.79 -10.43
N LEU A 41 -11.22 -35.26 -9.59
CA LEU A 41 -9.84 -34.98 -10.01
C LEU A 41 -8.90 -35.18 -8.83
N ALA A 42 -8.37 -36.39 -8.71
CA ALA A 42 -7.26 -36.69 -7.82
C ALA A 42 -5.98 -36.14 -8.46
N LEU A 43 -5.43 -35.06 -7.92
CA LEU A 43 -3.98 -34.86 -7.90
C LEU A 43 -3.52 -34.96 -6.46
N ALA A 44 -3.06 -36.16 -6.13
CA ALA A 44 -2.30 -36.45 -4.94
C ALA A 44 -0.97 -35.66 -4.96
N ALA A 45 -0.75 -34.86 -3.94
CA ALA A 45 0.58 -34.57 -3.39
C ALA A 45 0.44 -34.01 -1.96
N CYS A 46 -0.25 -34.74 -1.09
CA CYS A 46 -0.05 -34.62 0.35
C CYS A 46 1.09 -35.59 0.72
N GLY A 47 2.32 -35.15 0.53
CA GLY A 47 3.47 -35.69 1.25
C GLY A 47 3.57 -34.91 2.56
N GLY A 48 3.15 -35.52 3.65
CA GLY A 48 3.32 -34.96 4.99
C GLY A 48 4.76 -35.12 5.45
N ASP A 49 5.26 -34.11 6.16
CA ASP A 49 6.10 -34.30 7.33
C ASP A 49 6.05 -33.05 8.22
N GLY A 50 6.00 -33.26 9.53
CA GLY A 50 6.72 -32.40 10.47
C GLY A 50 6.16 -31.01 10.77
N ALA A 51 5.60 -30.90 11.97
CA ALA A 51 5.47 -29.67 12.72
C ALA A 51 6.67 -28.71 12.60
N SER A 52 6.39 -27.45 12.30
CA SER A 52 6.92 -26.35 13.11
C SER A 52 6.11 -25.08 12.84
N GLY A 53 5.36 -24.67 13.87
CA GLY A 53 4.84 -23.32 13.96
C GLY A 53 6.00 -22.35 14.06
N GLY A 54 6.47 -21.88 12.92
CA GLY A 54 7.18 -20.62 12.80
C GLY A 54 6.26 -19.67 12.09
N ALA A 55 5.66 -18.72 12.82
CA ALA A 55 5.22 -17.49 12.18
C ALA A 55 6.47 -16.87 11.57
N ALA A 56 6.71 -17.13 10.29
CA ALA A 56 7.77 -16.50 9.54
C ALA A 56 7.48 -15.00 9.62
N ALA A 57 8.30 -14.29 10.41
CA ALA A 57 8.38 -12.84 10.29
C ALA A 57 8.54 -12.54 8.79
N PRO A 58 7.80 -11.58 8.23
CA PRO A 58 7.91 -11.27 6.81
C PRO A 58 9.38 -11.06 6.52
N ALA A 59 9.93 -11.92 5.66
CA ALA A 59 11.33 -11.81 5.26
C ALA A 59 11.50 -10.37 4.77
N ALA A 60 12.40 -9.62 5.41
CA ALA A 60 12.73 -8.28 4.95
C ALA A 60 13.14 -8.45 3.49
N SER A 61 12.30 -7.94 2.59
CA SER A 61 12.55 -8.05 1.15
C SER A 61 13.89 -7.36 0.91
N SER A 62 14.91 -8.16 0.64
CA SER A 62 16.27 -7.70 0.39
C SER A 62 16.43 -7.11 -1.01
N GLY A 63 15.32 -7.00 -1.75
CA GLY A 63 15.22 -6.35 -3.05
C GLY A 63 14.54 -4.97 -2.98
N PRO A 64 14.65 -4.18 -4.07
CA PRO A 64 14.06 -2.84 -4.13
C PRO A 64 12.54 -2.88 -3.88
N VAL A 65 12.06 -2.02 -2.99
CA VAL A 65 10.62 -1.86 -2.73
C VAL A 65 9.98 -1.19 -3.96
N LYS A 66 9.09 -1.88 -4.65
CA LYS A 66 8.33 -1.28 -5.75
C LYS A 66 7.14 -0.50 -5.20
N LEU A 67 7.00 0.75 -5.62
CA LEU A 67 5.88 1.63 -5.28
C LEU A 67 5.11 2.00 -6.55
N VAL A 68 3.80 1.79 -6.53
CA VAL A 68 2.91 2.20 -7.62
C VAL A 68 2.40 3.62 -7.35
N TYR A 69 2.63 4.53 -8.30
CA TYR A 69 2.25 5.92 -8.23
C TYR A 69 1.24 6.27 -9.33
N TRP A 70 0.03 6.67 -8.94
CA TRP A 70 -1.03 7.09 -9.85
C TRP A 70 -1.05 8.60 -10.04
N GLY A 71 -0.90 9.04 -11.29
CA GLY A 71 -0.94 10.44 -11.69
C GLY A 71 -2.15 10.77 -12.58
N ALA A 72 -2.58 12.03 -12.51
CA ALA A 72 -3.64 12.60 -13.37
C ALA A 72 -3.09 13.65 -14.36
N PHE A 73 -1.77 13.73 -14.51
CA PHE A 73 -1.10 14.74 -15.31
C PHE A 73 -0.93 14.29 -16.77
N ALA A 74 -1.59 14.98 -17.69
CA ALA A 74 -1.48 14.73 -19.12
C ALA A 74 -0.43 15.62 -19.80
N ALA A 75 -0.11 15.28 -21.07
CA ALA A 75 0.74 16.07 -21.95
C ALA A 75 2.11 16.44 -21.34
N ASN A 76 2.49 17.72 -21.37
CA ASN A 76 3.80 18.16 -20.91
C ASN A 76 4.01 17.94 -19.41
N LEU A 77 2.95 18.02 -18.60
CA LEU A 77 3.05 17.74 -17.17
C LEU A 77 3.35 16.26 -16.92
N GLY A 78 2.75 15.35 -17.71
CA GLY A 78 3.06 13.92 -17.67
C GLY A 78 4.53 13.63 -18.00
N LYS A 79 5.10 14.30 -19.02
CA LYS A 79 6.53 14.16 -19.36
C LYS A 79 7.46 14.60 -18.24
N VAL A 80 7.17 15.74 -17.62
CA VAL A 80 7.95 16.24 -16.46
C VAL A 80 7.81 15.27 -15.29
N GLN A 81 6.62 14.72 -15.05
CA GLN A 81 6.37 13.72 -14.02
C GLN A 81 7.24 12.47 -14.20
N GLU A 82 7.29 11.94 -15.43
CA GLU A 82 8.12 10.80 -15.79
C GLU A 82 9.61 11.09 -15.60
N GLU A 83 10.06 12.29 -15.96
CA GLU A 83 11.44 12.71 -15.75
C GLU A 83 11.80 12.76 -14.27
N VAL A 84 10.92 13.31 -13.42
CA VAL A 84 11.12 13.34 -11.95
C VAL A 84 11.18 11.92 -11.39
N VAL A 85 10.28 11.03 -11.82
CA VAL A 85 10.27 9.62 -11.40
C VAL A 85 11.55 8.91 -11.83
N LYS A 86 12.03 9.18 -13.03
CA LYS A 86 13.31 8.65 -13.52
C LYS A 86 14.48 9.15 -12.69
N GLN A 87 14.57 10.45 -12.44
CA GLN A 87 15.63 11.03 -11.59
C GLN A 87 15.61 10.42 -10.18
N PHE A 88 14.42 10.21 -9.61
CA PHE A 88 14.28 9.53 -8.32
C PHE A 88 14.79 8.09 -8.37
N ASN A 89 14.37 7.31 -9.37
CA ASN A 89 14.81 5.92 -9.55
C ASN A 89 16.33 5.81 -9.83
N ASP A 90 16.92 6.79 -10.51
CA ASP A 90 18.36 6.84 -10.76
C ASP A 90 19.15 7.22 -9.49
N SER A 91 18.56 8.04 -8.61
CA SER A 91 19.21 8.54 -7.40
C SER A 91 19.32 7.51 -6.26
N GLN A 92 18.48 6.48 -6.26
CA GLN A 92 18.43 5.50 -5.17
C GLN A 92 18.09 4.10 -5.68
N LYS A 93 18.59 3.07 -4.98
CA LYS A 93 18.46 1.65 -5.38
C LYS A 93 17.56 0.83 -4.46
N ALA A 94 17.07 1.44 -3.39
CA ALA A 94 16.29 0.76 -2.35
C ALA A 94 14.79 0.70 -2.70
N VAL A 95 14.31 1.59 -3.55
CA VAL A 95 12.92 1.78 -3.93
C VAL A 95 12.85 1.94 -5.46
N THR A 96 11.77 1.51 -6.08
CA THR A 96 11.50 1.75 -7.51
C THR A 96 10.08 2.25 -7.65
N VAL A 97 9.91 3.46 -8.18
CA VAL A 97 8.60 4.06 -8.41
C VAL A 97 8.14 3.78 -9.83
N GLU A 98 6.96 3.20 -9.95
CA GLU A 98 6.25 2.99 -11.21
C GLU A 98 5.14 4.03 -11.36
N HIS A 99 5.30 4.96 -12.30
CA HIS A 99 4.29 5.97 -12.60
C HIS A 99 3.25 5.43 -13.58
N GLN A 100 1.98 5.52 -13.21
CA GLN A 100 0.85 5.15 -14.05
C GLN A 100 -0.09 6.34 -14.21
N PHE A 101 -0.30 6.76 -15.46
CA PHE A 101 -1.29 7.76 -15.78
C PHE A 101 -2.69 7.14 -15.75
N GLN A 102 -3.56 7.63 -14.86
CA GLN A 102 -4.89 7.07 -14.65
C GLN A 102 -6.02 7.87 -15.31
N GLY A 103 -5.68 8.94 -16.05
CA GLY A 103 -6.63 9.80 -16.73
C GLY A 103 -6.76 11.17 -16.07
N SER A 104 -7.97 11.74 -16.07
CA SER A 104 -8.24 13.00 -15.37
C SER A 104 -8.30 12.83 -13.85
N TYR A 105 -8.31 13.94 -13.10
CA TYR A 105 -8.46 13.89 -11.64
C TYR A 105 -9.74 13.18 -11.19
N GLU A 106 -10.84 13.34 -11.92
CA GLU A 106 -12.11 12.68 -11.59
C GLU A 106 -12.06 11.17 -11.88
N GLU A 107 -11.47 10.78 -13.01
CA GLU A 107 -11.27 9.38 -13.36
C GLU A 107 -10.36 8.68 -12.35
N LEU A 108 -9.26 9.34 -11.96
CA LEU A 108 -8.35 8.83 -10.93
C LEU A 108 -9.06 8.70 -9.58
N ALA A 109 -9.83 9.70 -9.14
CA ALA A 109 -10.57 9.63 -7.88
C ALA A 109 -11.61 8.49 -7.86
N ASN A 110 -12.33 8.29 -8.98
CA ASN A 110 -13.28 7.19 -9.13
C ASN A 110 -12.57 5.82 -9.09
N LYS A 111 -11.46 5.68 -9.81
CA LYS A 111 -10.64 4.46 -9.79
C LYS A 111 -10.06 4.20 -8.40
N LEU A 112 -9.58 5.23 -7.71
CA LEU A 112 -9.04 5.11 -6.36
C LEU A 112 -10.12 4.63 -5.38
N THR A 113 -11.33 5.17 -5.49
CA THR A 113 -12.47 4.73 -4.66
C THR A 113 -12.77 3.24 -4.87
N ALA A 114 -12.80 2.78 -6.12
CA ALA A 114 -12.99 1.36 -6.44
C ALA A 114 -11.83 0.50 -5.94
N ALA A 115 -10.58 0.97 -6.11
CA ALA A 115 -9.38 0.26 -5.68
C ALA A 115 -9.31 0.11 -4.15
N LEU A 116 -9.75 1.13 -3.39
CA LEU A 116 -9.85 1.06 -1.93
C LEU A 116 -10.86 -0.01 -1.47
N GLN A 117 -12.02 -0.09 -2.11
CA GLN A 117 -13.01 -1.13 -1.84
C GLN A 117 -12.48 -2.53 -2.17
N ALA A 118 -11.72 -2.65 -3.26
CA ALA A 118 -11.08 -3.89 -3.69
C ALA A 118 -9.82 -4.25 -2.87
N LYS A 119 -9.37 -3.38 -1.96
CA LYS A 119 -8.07 -3.49 -1.26
C LYS A 119 -6.87 -3.61 -2.20
N GLN A 120 -6.95 -2.95 -3.36
CA GLN A 120 -5.91 -2.88 -4.40
C GLN A 120 -5.50 -1.42 -4.68
N ALA A 121 -5.55 -0.57 -3.67
CA ALA A 121 -5.15 0.83 -3.80
C ALA A 121 -3.65 0.95 -4.13
N PRO A 122 -3.26 1.95 -4.94
CA PRO A 122 -1.85 2.24 -5.18
C PRO A 122 -1.16 2.71 -3.90
N ASP A 123 0.18 2.63 -3.87
CA ASP A 123 0.97 3.16 -2.76
C ASP A 123 0.86 4.68 -2.66
N MET A 124 0.74 5.35 -3.82
CA MET A 124 0.60 6.80 -3.91
C MET A 124 -0.37 7.19 -5.03
N ALA A 125 -1.21 8.20 -4.78
CA ALA A 125 -2.13 8.75 -5.78
C ALA A 125 -2.20 10.28 -5.66
N VAL A 126 -2.23 10.97 -6.80
CA VAL A 126 -2.46 12.41 -6.85
C VAL A 126 -3.95 12.69 -6.83
N LEU A 127 -4.40 13.48 -5.85
CA LEU A 127 -5.77 13.95 -5.75
C LEU A 127 -5.82 15.46 -5.93
N SER A 128 -6.94 15.94 -6.48
CA SER A 128 -7.20 17.37 -6.55
C SER A 128 -7.66 17.91 -5.20
N ASP A 129 -7.53 19.23 -5.01
CA ASP A 129 -7.96 19.92 -3.79
C ASP A 129 -9.47 19.75 -3.50
N VAL A 130 -10.27 19.47 -4.52
CA VAL A 130 -11.71 19.24 -4.39
C VAL A 130 -12.03 17.79 -4.00
N TRP A 131 -11.14 16.82 -4.21
CA TRP A 131 -11.45 15.41 -4.05
C TRP A 131 -10.74 14.73 -2.87
N TRP A 132 -9.68 15.32 -2.32
CA TRP A 132 -8.93 14.69 -1.22
C TRP A 132 -9.75 14.49 0.07
N TYR A 133 -10.66 15.42 0.40
CA TYR A 133 -11.41 15.36 1.66
C TYR A 133 -12.33 14.13 1.74
N LYS A 134 -12.75 13.58 0.59
CA LYS A 134 -13.60 12.38 0.50
C LYS A 134 -12.90 11.14 1.05
N PHE A 135 -11.57 11.14 1.13
CA PHE A 135 -10.75 10.02 1.58
C PHE A 135 -10.23 10.19 3.01
N TYR A 136 -10.58 11.30 3.69
CA TYR A 136 -10.04 11.67 5.00
C TYR A 136 -11.00 11.40 6.18
N LEU A 137 -12.17 10.82 5.91
CA LEU A 137 -13.22 10.51 6.89
C LEU A 137 -13.50 9.01 6.91
#